data_AF-A0A1H8APL4-F1
#
_entry.id   AF-A0A1H8APL4-F1
#
_cell.length_a   1.000
_cell.length_b   1.000
_cell.length_c   1.000
_cell.angle_alpha   90.00
_cell.angle_beta   90.00
_cell.angle_gamma   90.00
#
_symmetry.space_group_name_H-M   'P 1'
#
loop_
_entity.id
_entity.type
_entity.pdbx_description
1 polymer ?
#
loop_
_entity_poly.entity_id
_entity_poly.type
_entity_poly.pdbx_seq_one_letter_code
_entity_poly.pdbx_strand_id
1 'polypeptide(L)'
;MRNEKEIAQHYLRTKILGAYETTDVIWQSDSEGEMRRTFDDSFVYADDDQLIIERAMEVDGKVFGVHSVFPIKTTSTPTKKLLQIIENDCEKSLKNQ
;
A
#
# COMPACT_ATOMS: atom_id res chain seq x y z
N MET A 1 11.23 20.19 11.85
CA MET A 1 10.06 20.07 10.95
C MET A 1 10.54 20.38 9.55
N ARG A 2 10.31 19.50 8.56
CA ARG A 2 10.66 19.80 7.15
C ARG A 2 9.74 20.91 6.63
N ASN A 3 10.25 21.79 5.79
CA ASN A 3 9.49 22.90 5.22
C ASN A 3 8.37 22.34 4.32
N GLU A 4 7.13 22.85 4.42
CA GLU A 4 5.99 22.41 3.60
C GLU A 4 6.29 22.47 2.10
N LYS A 5 7.08 23.46 1.67
CA LYS A 5 7.53 23.60 0.29
C LYS A 5 8.46 22.47 -0.14
N GLU A 6 9.35 22.01 0.75
CA GLU A 6 10.24 20.88 0.48
C GLU A 6 9.47 19.57 0.41
N ILE A 7 8.48 19.38 1.29
CA ILE A 7 7.58 18.21 1.27
C ILE A 7 6.80 18.17 -0.06
N ALA A 8 6.25 19.31 -0.49
CA ALA A 8 5.53 19.39 -1.75
C ALA A 8 6.43 19.12 -2.96
N GLN A 9 7.65 19.68 -2.99
CA GLN A 9 8.61 19.43 -4.06
C GLN A 9 9.08 17.98 -4.11
N HIS A 10 9.34 17.39 -2.94
CA HIS A 10 9.66 15.98 -2.80
C HIS A 10 8.53 15.12 -3.37
N TYR A 11 7.28 15.33 -2.94
CA TYR A 11 6.12 14.62 -3.45
C TYR A 11 5.94 14.80 -4.96
N LEU A 12 6.14 15.99 -5.51
CA LEU A 12 6.02 16.20 -6.95
C LEU A 12 7.02 15.35 -7.74
N ARG A 13 8.23 15.17 -7.21
CA ARG A 13 9.32 14.38 -7.81
C ARG A 13 9.12 12.88 -7.64
N THR A 14 8.79 12.42 -6.44
CA THR A 14 8.79 11.00 -6.06
C THR A 14 7.40 10.38 -6.04
N LYS A 15 6.34 11.20 -6.03
CA LYS A 15 4.94 10.83 -5.76
C LYS A 15 4.73 10.21 -4.38
N ILE A 16 5.67 10.40 -3.45
CA ILE A 16 5.62 9.89 -2.08
C ILE A 16 5.44 11.05 -1.11
N LEU A 17 4.46 10.91 -0.22
CA LEU A 17 4.12 11.91 0.79
C LEU A 17 4.34 11.29 2.17
N GLY A 18 5.17 11.94 3.00
CA GLY A 18 5.43 11.49 4.36
C GLY A 18 6.91 11.63 4.76
N ALA A 19 7.23 11.06 5.92
CA ALA A 19 8.58 11.10 6.47
C ALA A 19 9.47 9.93 6.03
N TYR A 20 8.90 8.92 5.36
CA TYR A 20 9.62 7.76 4.85
C TYR A 20 10.15 8.04 3.45
N GLU A 21 11.31 7.49 3.14
CA GLU A 21 11.86 7.44 1.80
C GLU A 21 11.65 6.02 1.24
N THR A 22 11.21 5.91 -0.02
CA THR A 22 11.14 4.61 -0.68
C THR A 22 12.34 4.42 -1.57
N THR A 23 12.74 3.18 -1.73
CA THR A 23 13.68 2.77 -2.77
C THR A 23 13.00 2.71 -4.14
N ASP A 24 13.76 2.41 -5.19
CA ASP A 24 13.23 2.37 -6.55
C ASP A 24 12.21 1.22 -6.71
N VAL A 25 11.19 1.47 -7.55
CA VAL A 25 10.24 0.43 -7.94
C VAL A 25 10.92 -0.50 -8.93
N ILE A 26 10.96 -1.79 -8.62
CA ILE A 26 11.50 -2.85 -9.46
C ILE A 26 10.40 -3.86 -9.84
N TRP A 27 10.67 -4.64 -10.87
CA TRP A 27 9.79 -5.73 -11.28
C TRP A 27 10.41 -7.04 -10.81
N GLN A 28 9.68 -7.79 -9.98
CA GLN A 28 10.13 -9.06 -9.43
C GLN A 28 9.08 -10.14 -9.70
N SER A 29 9.55 -11.34 -10.07
CA SER A 29 8.69 -12.53 -10.15
C SER A 29 8.42 -13.06 -8.74
N ASP A 30 7.17 -13.36 -8.42
CA ASP A 30 6.83 -14.06 -7.18
C ASP A 30 7.18 -15.57 -7.24
N SER A 31 6.83 -16.31 -6.19
CA SER A 31 7.04 -17.76 -6.10
C SER A 31 6.25 -18.57 -7.15
N GLU A 32 5.23 -17.98 -7.78
CA GLU A 32 4.42 -18.58 -8.83
C GLU A 32 4.87 -18.15 -10.24
N GLY A 33 5.85 -17.25 -10.34
CA GLY A 33 6.38 -16.73 -11.60
C GLY A 33 5.64 -15.50 -12.14
N GLU A 34 4.68 -14.95 -11.40
CA GLU A 34 3.93 -13.76 -11.79
C GLU A 34 4.74 -12.49 -11.53
N MET A 35 4.80 -11.60 -12.53
CA MET A 35 5.58 -10.36 -12.45
C MET A 35 4.81 -9.28 -11.67
N ARG A 36 5.41 -8.81 -10.57
CA ARG A 36 4.83 -7.76 -9.71
C ARG A 36 5.76 -6.56 -9.58
N ARG A 37 5.16 -5.38 -9.39
CA ARG A 37 5.88 -4.16 -9.02
C ARG A 37 6.12 -4.17 -7.53
N THR A 38 7.39 -4.25 -7.15
CA THR A 38 7.85 -4.24 -5.75
C THR A 38 8.85 -3.11 -5.58
N PHE A 39 9.29 -2.87 -4.34
CA PHE A 39 10.39 -1.95 -4.07
C PHE A 39 11.62 -2.76 -3.69
N ASP A 40 12.82 -2.22 -3.86
CA ASP A 40 14.06 -2.99 -3.64
C ASP A 40 14.22 -3.52 -2.19
N ASP A 41 13.54 -2.88 -1.25
CA ASP A 41 13.59 -3.14 0.19
C ASP A 41 12.44 -4.06 0.63
N SER A 42 11.72 -4.61 -0.35
CA SER A 42 10.56 -5.45 -0.14
C SER A 42 10.85 -6.91 -0.47
N PHE A 43 10.36 -7.81 0.36
CA PHE A 43 10.33 -9.24 0.11
C PHE A 43 8.91 -9.67 -0.18
N VAL A 44 8.72 -10.41 -1.27
CA VAL A 44 7.40 -10.91 -1.70
C VAL A 44 7.45 -12.42 -1.77
N TYR A 45 6.52 -13.05 -1.07
CA TYR A 45 6.33 -14.50 -1.13
C TYR A 45 4.84 -14.82 -1.00
N ALA A 46 4.42 -15.92 -1.62
CA ALA A 46 3.07 -16.43 -1.53
C ALA A 46 3.06 -17.79 -0.84
N ASP A 47 2.02 -18.05 -0.06
CA ASP A 47 1.58 -19.38 0.36
C ASP A 47 0.30 -19.77 -0.42
N ASP A 48 -0.29 -20.94 -0.13
CA ASP A 48 -1.45 -21.45 -0.89
C ASP A 48 -2.69 -20.53 -0.85
N ASP A 49 -2.81 -19.65 0.14
CA ASP A 49 -4.00 -18.82 0.36
C ASP A 49 -3.70 -17.31 0.41
N GLN A 50 -2.45 -16.92 0.61
CA GLN A 50 -2.05 -15.56 0.96
C GLN A 50 -0.77 -15.14 0.24
N LEU A 51 -0.78 -13.88 -0.18
CA LEU A 51 0.37 -13.11 -0.64
C LEU A 51 0.86 -12.24 0.52
N ILE A 52 2.13 -12.40 0.89
CA ILE A 52 2.77 -11.59 1.92
C ILE A 52 3.83 -10.70 1.27
N ILE A 53 3.79 -9.42 1.65
CA ILE A 53 4.77 -8.41 1.27
C ILE A 53 5.37 -7.84 2.54
N GLU A 54 6.65 -8.10 2.77
CA GLU A 54 7.41 -7.52 3.86
C GLU A 54 8.23 -6.35 3.35
N ARG A 55 8.35 -5.28 4.15
CA ARG A 55 9.15 -4.11 3.80
C ARG A 55 9.82 -3.52 5.04
N ALA A 56 11.07 -3.13 4.91
CA ALA A 56 11.75 -2.29 5.90
C ALA A 56 11.53 -0.80 5.54
N MET A 57 10.91 -0.03 6.44
CA MET A 57 10.68 1.40 6.24
C MET A 57 11.48 2.21 7.26
N GLU A 58 12.36 3.10 6.80
CA GLU A 58 13.01 4.08 7.67
C GLU A 58 12.10 5.30 7.87
N VAL A 59 11.75 5.58 9.12
CA VAL A 59 10.99 6.76 9.52
C VAL A 59 11.73 7.43 10.67
N ASP A 60 12.23 8.64 10.41
CA ASP A 60 12.91 9.48 11.41
C ASP A 60 14.09 8.76 12.11
N GLY A 61 14.92 8.07 11.31
CA GLY A 61 16.10 7.33 11.79
C GLY A 61 15.79 6.00 12.49
N LYS A 62 14.54 5.54 12.46
CA LYS A 62 14.13 4.23 12.98
C LYS A 62 13.60 3.35 11.86
N VAL A 63 13.98 2.09 11.86
CA VAL A 63 13.51 1.10 10.88
C VAL A 63 12.29 0.37 11.43
N PHE A 64 11.21 0.35 10.64
CA PHE A 64 9.95 -0.33 10.92
C PHE A 64 9.74 -1.46 9.91
N GLY A 65 9.48 -2.68 10.40
CA GLY A 65 9.07 -3.79 9.54
C GLY A 65 7.57 -3.76 9.28
N VAL A 66 7.17 -3.56 8.02
CA VAL A 66 5.77 -3.58 7.59
C VAL A 66 5.48 -4.89 6.89
N HIS A 67 4.42 -5.58 7.33
CA HIS A 67 3.97 -6.85 6.73
C HIS A 67 2.55 -6.62 6.19
N SER A 68 2.39 -6.70 4.87
CA SER A 68 1.10 -6.62 4.20
C SER A 68 0.68 -8.02 3.77
N VAL A 69 -0.48 -8.47 4.23
CA VAL A 69 -1.01 -9.81 3.96
C VAL A 69 -2.28 -9.67 3.12
N PHE A 70 -2.27 -10.25 1.92
CA PHE A 70 -3.36 -10.18 0.94
C PHE A 70 -3.86 -11.60 0.63
N PRO A 71 -5.16 -11.87 0.68
CA PRO A 71 -5.69 -13.17 0.25
C PRO A 71 -5.57 -13.33 -1.27
N ILE A 72 -5.12 -14.49 -1.75
CA ILE A 72 -4.99 -14.82 -3.18
C ILE A 72 -6.39 -14.99 -3.81
N LYS A 73 -7.30 -15.66 -3.09
CA LYS A 73 -8.72 -15.77 -3.48
C LYS A 73 -9.52 -14.64 -2.85
N THR A 74 -9.69 -13.54 -3.57
CA THR A 74 -10.46 -12.40 -3.09
C THR A 74 -11.97 -12.67 -3.17
N THR A 75 -12.63 -12.83 -2.02
CA THR A 75 -14.11 -12.78 -1.95
C THR A 75 -14.63 -11.34 -1.95
N SER A 76 -13.83 -10.38 -1.44
CA SER A 76 -14.07 -8.94 -1.52
C SER A 76 -12.78 -8.17 -1.24
N THR A 77 -12.38 -7.25 -2.14
CA THR A 77 -11.17 -6.43 -1.95
C THR A 77 -11.42 -5.34 -0.88
N PRO A 78 -10.39 -4.83 -0.18
CA PRO A 78 -10.54 -3.70 0.73
C PRO A 78 -11.25 -2.51 0.08
N THR A 79 -10.92 -2.21 -1.18
CA THR A 79 -11.61 -1.19 -1.99
C THR A 79 -13.09 -1.50 -2.17
N LYS A 80 -13.45 -2.75 -2.48
CA LYS A 80 -14.86 -3.15 -2.64
C LYS A 80 -15.65 -2.97 -1.33
N LYS A 81 -15.06 -3.32 -0.18
CA LYS A 81 -15.67 -3.08 1.13
C LYS A 81 -15.84 -1.59 1.43
N LEU A 82 -14.83 -0.78 1.13
CA LEU A 82 -14.89 0.67 1.32
C LEU A 82 -16.01 1.30 0.48
N LEU A 83 -16.08 0.94 -0.81
CA LEU A 83 -17.15 1.39 -1.70
C LEU A 83 -18.53 0.99 -1.19
N GLN A 84 -18.68 -0.24 -0.70
CA GLN A 84 -19.94 -0.71 -0.12
C GLN A 84 -20.35 0.09 1.12
N ILE A 85 -19.39 0.50 1.96
CA ILE A 85 -19.67 1.38 3.12
C ILE A 85 -20.15 2.75 2.64
N ILE A 86 -19.48 3.33 1.63
CA ILE A 86 -19.86 4.62 1.05
C ILE A 86 -21.27 4.54 0.47
N GLU A 87 -21.57 3.50 -0.32
CA GLU A 87 -22.90 3.26 -0.89
C GLU A 87 -23.97 3.16 0.20
N ASN A 88 -23.71 2.39 1.25
CA ASN A 88 -24.65 2.24 2.37
C ASN A 88 -24.93 3.56 3.11
N ASP A 89 -23.92 4.41 3.30
CA ASP A 89 -24.10 5.71 3.97
C ASP A 89 -24.79 6.73 3.06
N CYS A 90 -24.51 6.71 1.75
CA CYS A 90 -25.26 7.48 0.76
C CYS A 90 -26.74 7.07 0.76
N GLU A 91 -27.05 5.77 0.74
CA GLU A 91 -28.42 5.28 0.79
C GLU A 91 -29.16 5.67 2.07
N LYS A 92 -28.52 5.57 3.24
CA LYS A 92 -29.11 6.02 4.51
C LYS A 92 -29.41 7.51 4.49
N SER A 93 -28.49 8.32 3.95
CA SER A 93 -28.66 9.77 3.85
C SER A 93 -29.83 10.15 2.95
N LEU A 94 -30.04 9.41 1.87
CA LEU A 94 -31.17 9.58 0.93
C LEU A 94 -32.50 9.08 1.49
N LYS A 95 -32.50 8.04 2.34
CA LYS A 95 -33.70 7.48 3.00
C LYS A 95 -34.18 8.30 4.19
N ASN A 96 -33.32 9.18 4.74
CA ASN A 96 -33.60 10.04 5.89
C ASN A 96 -33.95 11.49 5.50
N GLN A 97 -34.18 11.76 4.20
CA GLN A 97 -34.79 12.98 3.67
C GLN A 97 -36.25 12.74 3.31
#